data_AF-A0A8S9QFL9-F1
#
_entry.id   AF-A0A8S9QFL9-F1
#
_cell.length_a   1.000
_cell.length_b   1.000
_cell.length_c   1.000
_cell.angle_alpha   90.00
_cell.angle_beta   90.00
_cell.angle_gamma   90.00
#
_symmetry.space_group_name_H-M   'P 1'
#
loop_
_entity.id
_entity.type
_entity.pdbx_description
1 polymer ?
#
loop_
_entity_poly.entity_id
_entity_poly.type
_entity_poly.pdbx_seq_one_letter_code
_entity_poly.pdbx_strand_id
1 'polypeptide(L)'
;MRIFGLYQNFQHLTGGVLILRNKYLIILFRGKDFLSDEVADLVDDRERLLRRYQHFEETKRESDIEISEVVTDGEELEETSKTGTLLEFQELQRKFGEMEVRNLETEAEKAKLDKELKSQEHKLFILKSKIEKTATELLRLNSLRKPSERDDDIEILTDEERECLRKIGLKLKSSLVLGRRGVFDGVMEGLHQHWKHREVAKVITMQKIFSRVVYTAKSLEAESNGVLISIEKLKEGNAILMYRGRNYKRPSSKLMAQNLLTKRKALQRSVLVQRLGSLKFFAYQRERTIEDLKLSLVKLQGSASELC
;
A
#
# COMPACT_ATOMS: atom_id res chain seq x y z
N MET A 1 -40.93 -20.67 37.42
CA MET A 1 -40.50 -21.53 38.55
C MET A 1 -40.07 -22.89 37.98
N ARG A 2 -38.92 -23.42 38.41
CA ARG A 2 -38.23 -24.66 37.94
C ARG A 2 -37.30 -24.56 36.72
N ILE A 3 -36.24 -23.74 36.81
CA ILE A 3 -34.97 -24.00 36.08
C ILE A 3 -33.84 -24.42 37.05
N PHE A 4 -34.05 -24.29 38.36
CA PHE A 4 -33.10 -24.74 39.39
C PHE A 4 -32.93 -26.28 39.46
N GLY A 5 -33.87 -27.07 38.94
CA GLY A 5 -33.82 -28.54 39.02
C GLY A 5 -32.91 -29.23 38.00
N LEU A 6 -32.47 -28.54 36.94
CA LEU A 6 -31.57 -29.14 35.93
C LEU A 6 -30.08 -29.03 36.29
N TYR A 7 -29.73 -28.20 37.28
CA TYR A 7 -28.34 -27.95 37.68
C TYR A 7 -27.74 -29.16 38.40
N GLN A 8 -28.50 -29.77 39.33
CA GLN A 8 -28.09 -31.00 40.01
C GLN A 8 -27.95 -32.17 39.03
N ASN A 9 -28.86 -32.31 38.08
CA ASN A 9 -28.89 -33.50 37.22
C ASN A 9 -27.66 -33.62 36.29
N PHE A 10 -27.14 -32.54 35.71
CA PHE A 10 -26.01 -32.64 34.78
C PHE A 10 -24.67 -32.94 35.45
N GLN A 11 -24.46 -32.42 36.67
CA GLN A 11 -23.27 -32.67 37.46
C GLN A 11 -23.26 -34.11 37.99
N HIS A 12 -24.42 -34.63 38.40
CA HIS A 12 -24.57 -36.05 38.76
C HIS A 12 -24.47 -37.00 37.55
N LEU A 13 -24.85 -36.57 36.35
CA LEU A 13 -24.80 -37.40 35.14
C LEU A 13 -23.40 -37.48 34.49
N THR A 14 -22.62 -36.40 34.54
CA THR A 14 -21.32 -36.33 33.84
C THR A 14 -20.12 -36.28 34.77
N GLY A 15 -20.32 -36.06 36.07
CA GLY A 15 -19.24 -35.94 37.07
C GLY A 15 -18.34 -34.71 36.90
N GLY A 16 -18.56 -33.89 35.87
CA GLY A 16 -17.72 -32.73 35.56
C GLY A 16 -18.21 -31.43 36.20
N VAL A 17 -17.25 -30.58 36.56
CA VAL A 17 -17.46 -29.20 37.03
C VAL A 17 -17.77 -28.30 35.84
N LEU A 18 -18.94 -27.65 35.82
CA LEU A 18 -19.31 -26.73 34.74
C LEU A 18 -18.43 -25.46 34.78
N ILE A 19 -17.65 -25.22 33.71
CA ILE A 19 -16.85 -23.98 33.57
C ILE A 19 -17.68 -22.87 32.95
N LEU A 20 -18.38 -23.15 31.83
CA LEU A 20 -19.06 -22.11 31.06
C LEU A 20 -20.34 -22.64 30.43
N ARG A 21 -21.42 -21.86 30.47
CA ARG A 21 -22.64 -22.13 29.69
C ARG A 21 -23.13 -20.88 28.98
N ASN A 22 -23.23 -20.95 27.66
CA ASN A 22 -23.88 -19.96 26.79
C ASN A 22 -25.05 -20.62 26.04
N LYS A 23 -25.92 -19.83 25.38
CA LYS A 23 -27.06 -20.28 24.57
C LYS A 23 -26.67 -21.33 23.51
N TYR A 24 -25.41 -21.34 23.07
CA TYR A 24 -24.92 -22.22 22.02
C TYR A 24 -23.98 -23.34 22.49
N LEU A 25 -23.40 -23.26 23.71
CA LEU A 25 -22.32 -24.15 24.15
C LEU A 25 -22.36 -24.37 25.67
N ILE A 26 -22.06 -25.59 26.11
CA ILE A 26 -21.83 -25.95 27.52
C ILE A 26 -20.43 -26.54 27.61
N ILE A 27 -19.55 -25.93 28.42
CA ILE A 27 -18.17 -26.38 28.67
C ILE A 27 -18.12 -26.93 30.09
N LEU A 28 -17.88 -28.23 30.19
CA LEU A 28 -17.68 -28.96 31.44
C LEU A 28 -16.20 -29.32 31.56
N PHE A 29 -15.65 -29.13 32.76
CA PHE A 29 -14.31 -29.53 33.15
C PHE A 29 -14.38 -30.67 34.14
N ARG A 30 -13.86 -31.81 33.72
CA ARG A 30 -14.03 -33.09 34.38
C ARG A 30 -13.16 -33.26 35.64
N GLY A 31 -12.14 -32.41 35.82
CA GLY A 31 -11.11 -32.59 36.86
C GLY A 31 -10.01 -33.58 36.44
N LYS A 32 -8.89 -33.58 37.17
CA LYS A 32 -7.76 -34.52 36.98
C LYS A 32 -8.04 -35.90 37.60
N ASP A 33 -9.06 -35.97 38.47
CA ASP A 33 -9.38 -37.12 39.33
C ASP A 33 -10.55 -37.94 38.77
N PHE A 34 -10.66 -38.03 37.44
CA PHE A 34 -11.75 -38.79 36.81
C PHE A 34 -11.63 -40.30 37.04
N LEU A 35 -10.40 -40.77 37.20
CA LEU A 35 -10.13 -42.17 37.46
C LEU A 35 -10.34 -42.41 38.95
N SER A 36 -11.06 -43.49 39.30
CA SER A 36 -11.08 -43.98 40.68
C SER A 36 -9.64 -44.23 41.13
N ASP A 37 -9.32 -44.06 42.41
CA ASP A 37 -7.95 -44.20 42.93
C ASP A 37 -7.25 -45.49 42.45
N GLU A 38 -7.96 -46.62 42.44
CA GLU A 38 -7.46 -47.89 41.89
C GLU A 38 -7.09 -47.83 40.40
N VAL A 39 -7.89 -47.14 39.58
CA VAL A 39 -7.63 -46.99 38.14
C VAL A 39 -6.54 -45.96 37.89
N ALA A 40 -6.47 -44.92 38.72
CA ALA A 40 -5.38 -43.94 38.69
C ALA A 40 -4.04 -44.63 39.03
N ASP A 41 -4.00 -45.42 40.10
CA ASP A 41 -2.84 -46.23 40.50
C ASP A 41 -2.44 -47.22 39.41
N LEU A 42 -3.40 -47.90 38.77
CA LEU A 42 -3.13 -48.80 37.65
C LEU A 42 -2.55 -48.08 36.43
N VAL A 43 -3.02 -46.85 36.13
CA VAL A 43 -2.48 -46.03 35.04
C VAL A 43 -1.08 -45.54 35.39
N ASP A 44 -0.85 -45.07 36.62
CA ASP A 44 0.46 -44.65 37.10
C ASP A 44 1.46 -45.82 37.07
N ASP A 45 1.04 -47.01 37.50
CA ASP A 45 1.86 -48.21 37.46
C ASP A 45 2.14 -48.64 36.02
N ARG A 46 1.16 -48.55 35.11
CA ARG A 46 1.33 -48.78 33.68
C ARG A 46 2.33 -47.79 33.08
N GLU A 47 2.23 -46.51 33.42
CA GLU A 47 3.16 -45.47 32.96
C GLU A 47 4.57 -45.69 33.49
N ARG A 48 4.74 -46.01 34.78
CA ARG A 48 6.04 -46.36 35.37
C ARG A 48 6.64 -47.59 34.69
N LEU A 49 5.82 -48.58 34.36
CA LEU A 49 6.24 -49.80 33.68
C LEU A 49 6.69 -49.50 32.23
N LEU A 50 5.95 -48.65 31.51
CA LEU A 50 6.34 -48.17 30.18
C LEU A 50 7.65 -47.38 30.22
N ARG A 51 7.83 -46.48 31.20
CA ARG A 51 9.09 -45.74 31.38
C ARG A 51 10.27 -46.67 31.67
N ARG A 52 10.06 -47.70 32.50
CA ARG A 52 11.09 -48.72 32.78
C ARG A 52 11.46 -49.50 31.52
N TYR A 53 10.49 -49.89 30.70
CA TYR A 53 10.78 -50.56 29.43
C TYR A 53 11.52 -49.65 28.45
N GLN A 54 11.13 -48.38 28.34
CA GLN A 54 11.86 -47.40 27.51
C GLN A 54 13.32 -47.27 27.96
N HIS A 55 13.57 -47.16 29.27
CA HIS A 55 14.93 -47.07 29.80
C HIS A 55 15.72 -48.36 29.58
N PHE A 56 15.08 -49.53 29.73
CA PHE A 56 15.72 -50.82 29.45
C PHE A 56 16.12 -50.94 27.96
N GLU A 57 15.23 -50.59 27.03
CA GLU A 57 15.54 -50.59 25.59
C GLU A 57 16.67 -49.61 25.23
N GLU A 58 16.79 -48.49 25.93
CA GLU A 58 17.92 -47.57 25.76
C GLU A 58 19.21 -48.13 26.34
N THR A 59 19.22 -48.61 27.59
CA THR A 59 20.43 -49.20 28.20
C THR A 59 20.94 -50.39 27.41
N LYS A 60 20.04 -51.19 26.81
CA LYS A 60 20.41 -52.29 25.93
C LYS A 60 21.02 -51.78 24.61
N ARG A 61 20.45 -50.73 24.02
CA ARG A 61 21.04 -50.09 22.84
C ARG A 61 22.41 -49.49 23.14
N GLU A 62 22.58 -48.82 24.28
CA GLU A 62 23.88 -48.33 24.74
C GLU A 62 24.87 -49.46 24.93
N SER A 63 24.47 -50.56 25.59
CA SER A 63 25.35 -51.73 25.76
C SER A 63 25.69 -52.41 24.44
N ASP A 64 24.76 -52.48 23.48
CA ASP A 64 25.00 -53.06 22.16
C ASP A 64 25.97 -52.17 21.34
N ILE A 65 25.89 -50.85 21.50
CA ILE A 65 26.85 -49.88 20.93
C ILE A 65 28.22 -50.04 21.58
N GLU A 66 28.28 -50.12 22.91
CA GLU A 66 29.53 -50.26 23.69
C GLU A 66 30.22 -51.61 23.39
N ILE A 67 29.46 -52.69 23.24
CA ILE A 67 29.97 -54.00 22.81
C ILE A 67 30.45 -53.93 21.35
N SER A 68 29.76 -53.19 20.48
CA SER A 68 30.19 -53.00 19.08
C SER A 68 31.50 -52.19 18.98
N GLU A 69 31.73 -51.22 19.86
CA GLU A 69 32.99 -50.46 19.95
C GLU A 69 34.14 -51.31 20.50
N VAL A 70 33.88 -52.20 21.48
CA VAL A 70 34.91 -53.09 22.06
C VAL A 70 35.35 -54.20 21.10
N VAL A 71 34.51 -54.58 20.13
CA VAL A 71 34.83 -55.62 19.13
C VAL A 71 35.68 -55.07 17.97
N THR A 72 35.71 -53.75 17.76
CA THR A 72 36.55 -53.09 16.77
C THR A 72 37.73 -52.40 17.45
N ASP A 73 38.89 -53.05 17.51
CA ASP A 73 40.14 -52.44 17.94
C ASP A 73 40.49 -51.22 17.05
N GLY A 74 40.07 -50.02 17.47
CA GLY A 74 40.72 -48.76 17.14
C GLY A 74 40.74 -48.29 15.69
N GLU A 75 39.69 -48.52 14.89
CA GLU A 75 39.48 -47.78 13.64
C GLU A 75 38.26 -46.86 13.76
N GLU A 76 38.46 -45.57 13.53
CA GLU A 76 37.45 -44.50 13.54
C GLU A 76 36.29 -44.88 12.61
N LEU A 77 35.22 -45.46 13.16
CA LEU A 77 33.96 -45.63 12.46
C LEU A 77 33.00 -44.53 12.87
N GLU A 78 32.44 -43.89 11.85
CA GLU A 78 31.53 -42.76 11.87
C GLU A 78 30.51 -42.82 13.01
N GLU A 79 30.40 -41.70 13.73
CA GLU A 79 29.42 -41.40 14.76
C GLU A 79 28.15 -42.25 14.61
N THR A 80 28.03 -43.30 15.42
CA THR A 80 26.76 -44.04 15.54
C THR A 80 25.70 -43.00 15.86
N SER A 81 24.78 -42.82 14.92
CA SER A 81 24.01 -41.59 14.82
C SER A 81 23.14 -41.46 16.08
N LYS A 82 23.52 -40.55 16.99
CA LYS A 82 22.77 -40.23 18.22
C LYS A 82 21.39 -39.62 17.94
N THR A 83 20.97 -39.58 16.68
CA THR A 83 19.76 -38.96 16.15
C THR A 83 18.54 -39.87 16.36
N GLY A 84 17.54 -39.40 17.09
CA GLY A 84 16.26 -40.07 17.40
C GLY A 84 16.18 -40.78 18.76
N THR A 85 17.20 -40.69 19.61
CA THR A 85 17.24 -41.37 20.93
C THR A 85 16.54 -40.55 22.02
N LEU A 86 15.96 -41.17 23.05
CA LEU A 86 15.33 -40.42 24.15
C LEU A 86 16.38 -39.71 25.02
N LEU A 87 17.61 -40.21 25.09
CA LEU A 87 18.77 -39.45 25.57
C LEU A 87 19.04 -38.18 24.75
N GLU A 88 19.02 -38.23 23.41
CA GLU A 88 19.16 -37.03 22.57
C GLU A 88 18.01 -36.05 22.85
N PHE A 89 16.77 -36.54 22.97
CA PHE A 89 15.63 -35.71 23.34
C PHE A 89 15.82 -35.05 24.71
N GLN A 90 16.30 -35.77 25.73
CA GLN A 90 16.58 -35.22 27.06
C GLN A 90 17.74 -34.23 27.03
N GLU A 91 18.78 -34.51 26.24
CA GLU A 91 19.90 -33.59 26.03
C GLU A 91 19.45 -32.31 25.32
N LEU A 92 18.63 -32.43 24.28
CA LEU A 92 18.02 -31.31 23.58
C LEU A 92 17.10 -30.53 24.52
N GLN A 93 16.30 -31.22 25.34
CA GLN A 93 15.43 -30.58 26.33
C GLN A 93 16.25 -29.86 27.42
N ARG A 94 17.42 -30.38 27.80
CA ARG A 94 18.34 -29.71 28.74
C ARG A 94 19.11 -28.56 28.09
N LYS A 95 19.54 -28.71 26.83
CA LYS A 95 20.29 -27.70 26.06
C LYS A 95 19.39 -26.56 25.58
N PHE A 96 18.14 -26.85 25.22
CA PHE A 96 17.21 -25.91 24.59
C PHE A 96 15.95 -25.63 25.43
N GLY A 97 15.62 -26.43 26.44
CA GLY A 97 14.42 -26.21 27.27
C GLY A 97 14.50 -24.99 28.18
N GLU A 98 15.72 -24.49 28.45
CA GLU A 98 15.97 -23.21 29.12
C GLU A 98 16.40 -22.10 28.14
N MET A 99 16.35 -22.33 26.82
CA MET A 99 16.60 -21.26 25.86
C MET A 99 15.45 -20.26 25.97
N GLU A 100 15.72 -19.14 26.64
CA GLU A 100 14.75 -18.20 27.19
C GLU A 100 13.58 -17.93 26.23
N VAL A 101 12.35 -18.18 26.70
CA VAL A 101 11.09 -17.90 25.98
C VAL A 101 11.07 -16.47 25.39
N ARG A 102 11.76 -15.51 26.03
CA ARG A 102 11.93 -14.13 25.57
C ARG A 102 12.73 -14.01 24.26
N ASN A 103 13.75 -14.84 24.05
CA ASN A 103 14.51 -14.86 22.80
C ASN A 103 13.66 -15.40 21.66
N LEU A 104 12.85 -16.43 21.92
CA LEU A 104 11.89 -16.96 20.94
C LEU A 104 10.77 -15.97 20.59
N GLU A 105 10.25 -15.23 21.57
CA GLU A 105 9.22 -14.20 21.34
C GLU A 105 9.76 -13.04 20.50
N THR A 106 10.95 -12.53 20.84
CA THR A 106 11.59 -11.43 20.09
C THR A 106 12.03 -11.85 18.69
N GLU A 107 12.51 -13.08 18.51
CA GLU A 107 12.80 -13.66 17.20
C GLU A 107 11.54 -13.84 16.35
N ALA A 108 10.44 -14.30 16.96
CA ALA A 108 9.16 -14.40 16.27
C ALA A 108 8.62 -13.03 15.85
N GLU A 109 8.79 -12.00 16.67
CA GLU A 109 8.44 -10.61 16.33
C GLU A 109 9.30 -10.06 15.18
N LYS A 110 10.62 -10.27 15.23
CA LYS A 110 11.53 -9.91 14.13
C LYS A 110 11.13 -10.59 12.83
N ALA A 111 10.88 -11.90 12.87
CA ALA A 111 10.46 -12.66 11.70
C ALA A 111 9.11 -12.18 11.12
N LYS A 112 8.17 -11.72 11.97
CA LYS A 112 6.91 -11.11 11.52
C LYS A 112 7.16 -9.77 10.82
N LEU A 113 7.99 -8.91 11.41
CA LEU A 113 8.33 -7.62 10.82
C LEU A 113 9.10 -7.77 9.50
N ASP A 114 10.02 -8.73 9.41
CA ASP A 114 10.75 -9.02 8.17
C ASP A 114 9.84 -9.54 7.06
N LYS A 115 8.87 -10.40 7.40
CA LYS A 115 7.84 -10.84 6.45
C LYS A 115 7.00 -9.66 5.95
N GLU A 116 6.59 -8.78 6.85
CA GLU A 116 5.82 -7.60 6.48
C GLU A 116 6.64 -6.64 5.61
N LEU A 117 7.90 -6.40 5.96
CA LEU A 117 8.86 -5.58 5.21
C LEU A 117 9.01 -6.10 3.78
N LYS A 118 9.31 -7.40 3.60
CA LYS A 118 9.40 -8.03 2.27
C LYS A 118 8.09 -7.89 1.49
N SER A 119 6.94 -8.00 2.16
CA SER A 119 5.64 -7.82 1.51
C SER A 119 5.45 -6.38 1.01
N GLN A 120 5.83 -5.38 1.81
CA GLN A 120 5.70 -3.96 1.48
C GLN A 120 6.67 -3.58 0.36
N GLU A 121 7.91 -4.06 0.41
CA GLU A 121 8.91 -3.87 -0.63
C GLU A 121 8.45 -4.46 -1.98
N HIS A 122 7.88 -5.67 -1.97
CA HIS A 122 7.32 -6.27 -3.18
C HIS A 122 6.14 -5.45 -3.75
N LYS A 123 5.22 -5.00 -2.89
CA LYS A 123 4.09 -4.12 -3.31
C LYS A 123 4.61 -2.81 -3.90
N LEU A 124 5.64 -2.22 -3.28
CA LEU A 124 6.28 -1.00 -3.75
C LEU A 124 6.94 -1.21 -5.11
N PHE A 125 7.63 -2.33 -5.33
CA PHE A 125 8.21 -2.69 -6.62
C PHE A 125 7.15 -2.72 -7.72
N ILE A 126 6.02 -3.39 -7.48
CA ILE A 126 4.87 -3.41 -8.41
C ILE A 126 4.35 -1.99 -8.69
N LEU A 127 4.25 -1.14 -7.67
CA LEU A 127 3.81 0.25 -7.84
C LEU A 127 4.80 1.05 -8.69
N LYS A 128 6.11 0.91 -8.46
CA LYS A 128 7.16 1.59 -9.26
C LYS A 128 7.09 1.18 -10.73
N SER A 129 6.98 -0.12 -11.03
CA SER A 129 6.80 -0.58 -12.42
C SER A 129 5.51 -0.05 -13.05
N LYS A 130 4.42 0.09 -12.28
CA LYS A 130 3.18 0.71 -12.78
C LYS A 130 3.36 2.21 -13.06
N ILE A 131 4.08 2.92 -12.20
CA ILE A 131 4.39 4.35 -12.38
C ILE A 131 5.17 4.53 -13.69
N GLU A 132 6.22 3.76 -13.93
CA GLU A 132 7.03 3.83 -15.15
C GLU A 132 6.20 3.57 -16.41
N LYS A 133 5.36 2.52 -16.40
CA LYS A 133 4.43 2.24 -17.52
C LYS A 133 3.49 3.42 -17.77
N THR A 134 2.88 3.98 -16.72
CA THR A 134 1.99 5.15 -16.90
C THR A 134 2.73 6.41 -17.34
N ALA A 135 3.97 6.60 -16.90
CA ALA A 135 4.81 7.73 -17.26
C ALA A 135 5.22 7.66 -18.73
N THR A 136 5.62 6.48 -19.22
CA THR A 136 5.96 6.26 -20.64
C THR A 136 4.76 6.47 -21.55
N GLU A 137 3.57 5.97 -21.18
CA GLU A 137 2.32 6.25 -21.91
C GLU A 137 1.99 7.76 -21.93
N LEU A 138 2.18 8.46 -20.81
CA LEU A 138 1.96 9.90 -20.74
C LEU A 138 2.94 10.67 -21.64
N LEU A 139 4.20 10.27 -21.67
CA LEU A 139 5.22 10.84 -22.55
C LEU A 139 4.86 10.64 -24.03
N ARG A 140 4.39 9.44 -24.42
CA ARG A 140 3.90 9.16 -25.78
C ARG A 140 2.73 10.06 -26.17
N LEU A 141 1.81 10.36 -25.25
CA LEU A 141 0.72 11.28 -25.54
C LEU A 141 1.19 12.74 -25.61
N ASN A 142 2.14 13.13 -24.77
CA ASN A 142 2.70 14.47 -24.79
C ASN A 142 3.53 14.72 -26.06
N SER A 143 4.24 13.72 -26.60
CA SER A 143 5.02 13.87 -27.83
C SER A 143 4.17 14.08 -29.08
N LEU A 144 2.90 13.64 -29.05
CA LEU A 144 1.93 13.97 -30.09
C LEU A 144 1.56 15.46 -30.09
N ARG A 145 1.78 16.15 -28.97
CA ARG A 145 1.54 17.58 -28.83
C ARG A 145 2.82 18.31 -29.17
N LYS A 146 2.79 19.19 -30.17
CA LYS A 146 3.85 20.18 -30.40
C LYS A 146 3.29 21.54 -30.04
N PRO A 147 3.59 22.09 -28.85
CA PRO A 147 3.15 23.44 -28.51
C PRO A 147 3.67 24.41 -29.58
N SER A 148 2.81 25.31 -30.06
CA SER A 148 3.29 26.38 -30.93
C SER A 148 4.37 27.17 -30.21
N GLU A 149 5.46 27.44 -30.91
CA GLU A 149 6.40 28.46 -30.46
C GLU A 149 5.67 29.81 -30.44
N ARG A 150 6.07 30.66 -29.49
CA ARG A 150 5.52 32.01 -29.40
C ARG A 150 6.14 32.81 -30.53
N ASP A 151 5.32 33.39 -31.40
CA ASP A 151 5.79 34.40 -32.34
C ASP A 151 6.33 35.58 -31.53
N ASP A 152 7.50 36.12 -31.91
CA ASP A 152 8.14 37.24 -31.21
C ASP A 152 7.36 38.56 -31.40
N ASP A 153 6.50 38.64 -32.42
CA ASP A 153 5.63 39.77 -32.74
C ASP A 153 4.33 39.76 -31.90
N ILE A 154 4.45 39.64 -30.58
CA ILE A 154 3.28 39.67 -29.68
C ILE A 154 2.76 41.11 -29.58
N GLU A 155 1.47 41.30 -29.84
CA GLU A 155 0.78 42.57 -29.62
C GLU A 155 0.89 42.97 -28.13
N ILE A 156 1.67 44.01 -27.85
CA ILE A 156 1.87 44.53 -26.50
C ILE A 156 0.68 45.43 -26.15
N LEU A 157 -0.22 44.92 -25.29
CA LEU A 157 -1.30 45.71 -24.71
C LEU A 157 -0.72 46.70 -23.68
N THR A 158 -1.10 47.98 -23.80
CA THR A 158 -0.81 48.96 -22.73
C THR A 158 -1.60 48.61 -21.47
N ASP A 159 -1.16 49.14 -20.34
CA ASP A 159 -1.79 48.85 -19.05
C ASP A 159 -3.23 49.41 -18.99
N GLU A 160 -3.51 50.54 -19.64
CA GLU A 160 -4.86 51.11 -19.71
C GLU A 160 -5.80 50.24 -20.55
N GLU A 161 -5.32 49.76 -21.69
CA GLU A 161 -6.06 48.85 -22.56
C GLU A 161 -6.37 47.53 -21.85
N ARG A 162 -5.36 46.98 -21.16
CA ARG A 162 -5.51 45.76 -20.36
C ARG A 162 -6.56 45.94 -19.27
N GLU A 163 -6.55 47.08 -18.58
CA GLU A 163 -7.53 47.41 -17.53
C GLU A 163 -8.96 47.55 -18.09
N CYS A 164 -9.11 48.20 -19.24
CA CYS A 164 -10.39 48.34 -19.92
C CYS A 164 -10.95 46.97 -20.35
N LEU A 165 -10.13 46.16 -21.02
CA LEU A 165 -10.50 44.81 -21.47
C LEU A 165 -10.80 43.89 -20.28
N ARG A 166 -10.09 44.04 -19.16
CA ARG A 166 -10.38 43.30 -17.91
C ARG A 166 -11.77 43.63 -17.39
N LYS A 167 -12.14 44.92 -17.30
CA LYS A 167 -13.47 45.35 -16.86
C LYS A 167 -14.58 44.82 -17.78
N ILE A 168 -14.36 44.81 -19.09
CA ILE A 168 -15.28 44.23 -20.06
C ILE A 168 -15.40 42.72 -19.84
N GLY A 169 -14.26 42.02 -19.75
CA GLY A 169 -14.17 40.57 -19.58
C GLY A 169 -14.88 40.05 -18.33
N LEU A 170 -14.77 40.79 -17.21
CA LEU A 170 -15.46 40.45 -15.96
C LEU A 170 -16.98 40.59 -16.06
N LYS A 171 -17.48 41.58 -16.80
CA LYS A 171 -18.91 41.81 -17.03
C LYS A 171 -19.53 40.81 -18.03
N LEU A 172 -18.71 40.05 -18.76
CA LEU A 172 -19.21 39.06 -19.72
C LEU A 172 -19.97 37.93 -19.00
N LYS A 173 -21.22 37.73 -19.42
CA LYS A 173 -22.05 36.58 -19.00
C LYS A 173 -21.66 35.29 -19.72
N SER A 174 -21.19 35.37 -20.96
CA SER A 174 -20.76 34.18 -21.72
C SER A 174 -19.36 33.76 -21.26
N SER A 175 -19.19 32.49 -20.90
CA SER A 175 -17.89 31.95 -20.54
C SER A 175 -17.71 30.54 -21.07
N LEU A 176 -16.48 30.21 -21.46
CA LEU A 176 -16.07 28.86 -21.82
C LEU A 176 -15.57 28.13 -20.57
N VAL A 177 -16.15 26.99 -20.21
CA VAL A 177 -15.74 26.23 -19.02
C VAL A 177 -14.73 25.15 -19.40
N LEU A 178 -13.54 25.21 -18.80
CA LEU A 178 -12.52 24.17 -18.92
C LEU A 178 -12.78 23.04 -17.91
N GLY A 179 -13.13 21.87 -18.44
CA GLY A 179 -13.27 20.65 -17.67
C GLY A 179 -11.96 19.89 -17.45
N ARG A 180 -12.08 18.64 -16.98
CA ARG A 180 -10.95 17.75 -16.66
C ARG A 180 -9.95 17.52 -17.81
N ARG A 181 -10.40 17.67 -19.06
CA ARG A 181 -9.60 17.40 -20.27
C ARG A 181 -8.54 18.48 -20.52
N GLY A 182 -8.67 19.64 -19.88
CA GLY A 182 -7.80 20.79 -20.11
C GLY A 182 -8.00 21.38 -21.50
N VAL A 183 -6.93 21.95 -22.05
CA VAL A 183 -6.91 22.54 -23.40
C VAL A 183 -6.80 21.43 -24.45
N PHE A 184 -7.75 21.38 -25.36
CA PHE A 184 -7.80 20.48 -26.50
C PHE A 184 -8.51 21.18 -27.66
N ASP A 185 -8.49 20.58 -28.84
CA ASP A 185 -9.01 21.15 -30.09
C ASP A 185 -10.37 21.88 -29.95
N GLY A 186 -11.40 21.19 -29.46
CA GLY A 186 -12.74 21.78 -29.28
C GLY A 186 -12.83 22.95 -28.28
N VAL A 187 -11.86 23.10 -27.37
CA VAL A 187 -11.78 24.31 -26.52
C VAL A 187 -11.37 25.51 -27.37
N MET A 188 -10.41 25.32 -28.28
CA MET A 188 -9.95 26.41 -29.16
C MET A 188 -11.01 26.80 -30.16
N GLU A 189 -11.72 25.82 -30.72
CA GLU A 189 -12.89 26.11 -31.55
C GLU A 189 -13.93 26.94 -30.79
N GLY A 190 -14.21 26.58 -29.53
CA GLY A 190 -15.10 27.33 -28.65
C GLY A 190 -14.60 28.75 -28.37
N LEU A 191 -13.29 28.92 -28.13
CA LEU A 191 -12.67 30.23 -27.92
C LEU A 191 -12.80 31.11 -29.17
N HIS A 192 -12.51 30.55 -30.34
CA HIS A 192 -12.60 31.25 -31.62
C HIS A 192 -14.05 31.60 -32.01
N GLN A 193 -15.02 30.78 -31.60
CA GLN A 193 -16.44 31.11 -31.74
C GLN A 193 -16.83 32.31 -30.86
N HIS A 194 -16.35 32.39 -29.62
CA HIS A 194 -16.57 33.58 -28.78
C HIS A 194 -15.97 34.84 -29.44
N TRP A 195 -14.77 34.69 -30.01
CA TRP A 195 -14.07 35.75 -30.71
C TRP A 195 -14.66 36.20 -32.05
N LYS A 196 -15.61 35.44 -32.59
CA LYS A 196 -16.35 35.81 -33.81
C LYS A 196 -17.26 37.02 -33.58
N HIS A 197 -17.82 37.13 -32.37
CA HIS A 197 -18.81 38.15 -32.03
C HIS A 197 -18.37 39.08 -30.89
N ARG A 198 -17.20 38.83 -30.30
CA ARG A 198 -16.64 39.58 -29.17
C ARG A 198 -15.14 39.65 -29.31
N GLU A 199 -14.52 40.67 -28.73
CA GLU A 199 -13.06 40.79 -28.75
C GLU A 199 -12.41 40.10 -27.55
N VAL A 200 -13.17 39.95 -26.45
CA VAL A 200 -12.73 39.31 -25.20
C VAL A 200 -13.48 38.01 -24.99
N ALA A 201 -12.74 36.97 -24.62
CA ALA A 201 -13.28 35.69 -24.18
C ALA A 201 -12.94 35.44 -22.71
N LYS A 202 -13.93 34.96 -21.96
CA LYS A 202 -13.79 34.56 -20.56
C LYS A 202 -13.74 33.03 -20.47
N VAL A 203 -12.64 32.48 -20.00
CA VAL A 203 -12.46 31.03 -19.83
C VAL A 203 -12.40 30.70 -18.34
N ILE A 204 -13.29 29.86 -17.84
CA ILE A 204 -13.37 29.51 -16.41
C ILE A 204 -12.76 28.13 -16.17
N THR A 205 -11.89 28.01 -15.17
CA THR A 205 -11.23 26.75 -14.79
C THR A 205 -11.47 26.41 -13.32
N MET A 206 -11.77 25.14 -13.01
CA MET A 206 -11.92 24.65 -11.63
C MET A 206 -10.60 24.16 -11.01
N GLN A 207 -9.46 24.50 -11.61
CA GLN A 207 -8.17 24.00 -11.15
C GLN A 207 -7.83 24.65 -9.80
N LYS A 208 -7.60 23.83 -8.76
CA LYS A 208 -7.27 24.33 -7.41
C LYS A 208 -5.88 24.96 -7.31
N ILE A 209 -4.92 24.43 -8.07
CA ILE A 209 -3.51 24.83 -8.00
C ILE A 209 -3.26 25.98 -8.97
N PHE A 210 -2.87 27.15 -8.46
CA PHE A 210 -2.65 28.36 -9.27
C PHE A 210 -1.57 28.17 -10.36
N SER A 211 -0.48 27.46 -10.07
CA SER A 211 0.56 27.18 -11.08
C SER A 211 0.03 26.40 -12.30
N ARG A 212 -0.98 25.54 -12.10
CA ARG A 212 -1.66 24.85 -13.21
C ARG A 212 -2.55 25.80 -14.01
N VAL A 213 -3.19 26.76 -13.36
CA VAL A 213 -3.99 27.81 -14.02
C VAL A 213 -3.08 28.66 -14.91
N VAL A 214 -1.92 29.08 -14.39
CA VAL A 214 -0.92 29.83 -15.17
C VAL A 214 -0.42 29.01 -16.36
N TYR A 215 -0.08 27.74 -16.17
CA TYR A 215 0.32 26.86 -17.28
C TYR A 215 -0.79 26.71 -18.32
N THR A 216 -2.04 26.62 -17.87
CA THR A 216 -3.21 26.53 -18.74
C THR A 216 -3.41 27.82 -19.52
N ALA A 217 -3.27 28.99 -18.87
CA ALA A 217 -3.34 30.30 -19.52
C ALA A 217 -2.24 30.46 -20.57
N LYS A 218 -0.99 30.10 -20.26
CA LYS A 218 0.13 30.10 -21.23
C LYS A 218 -0.11 29.15 -22.40
N SER A 219 -0.69 27.98 -22.13
CA SER A 219 -1.08 27.03 -23.18
C SER A 219 -2.20 27.58 -24.05
N LEU A 220 -3.17 28.31 -23.47
CA LEU A 220 -4.23 28.93 -24.27
C LEU A 220 -3.67 30.03 -25.16
N GLU A 221 -2.84 30.92 -24.62
CA GLU A 221 -2.15 31.99 -25.33
C GLU A 221 -1.36 31.46 -26.54
N ALA A 222 -0.46 30.49 -26.31
CA ALA A 222 0.40 29.93 -27.37
C ALA A 222 -0.38 29.25 -28.51
N GLU A 223 -1.52 28.64 -28.22
CA GLU A 223 -2.22 27.78 -29.17
C GLU A 223 -3.36 28.53 -29.89
N SER A 224 -3.86 29.63 -29.32
CA SER A 224 -4.98 30.40 -29.87
C SER A 224 -4.56 31.69 -30.56
N ASN A 225 -3.29 32.10 -30.44
CA ASN A 225 -2.75 33.39 -30.88
C ASN A 225 -3.50 34.59 -30.29
N GLY A 226 -4.19 34.41 -29.15
CA GLY A 226 -4.78 35.49 -28.38
C GLY A 226 -3.86 35.93 -27.24
N VAL A 227 -4.04 37.16 -26.79
CA VAL A 227 -3.24 37.77 -25.73
C VAL A 227 -3.90 37.54 -24.37
N LEU A 228 -3.12 37.06 -23.39
CA LEU A 228 -3.59 36.94 -22.02
C LEU A 228 -3.76 38.33 -21.38
N ILE A 229 -4.98 38.65 -20.93
CA ILE A 229 -5.27 39.93 -20.25
C ILE A 229 -4.96 39.80 -18.75
N SER A 230 -5.69 38.91 -18.06
CA SER A 230 -5.53 38.68 -16.62
C SER A 230 -6.09 37.32 -16.19
N ILE A 231 -5.65 36.85 -15.01
CA ILE A 231 -6.16 35.65 -14.34
C ILE A 231 -6.82 36.10 -13.03
N GLU A 232 -8.13 35.96 -12.95
CA GLU A 232 -8.95 36.45 -11.85
C GLU A 232 -9.55 35.29 -11.04
N LYS A 233 -9.60 35.43 -9.72
CA LYS A 233 -10.26 34.46 -8.84
C LYS A 233 -11.73 34.84 -8.67
N LEU A 234 -12.64 33.95 -9.04
CA LEU A 234 -14.09 34.08 -8.89
C LEU A 234 -14.63 33.04 -7.91
N LYS A 235 -15.88 33.23 -7.45
CA LYS A 235 -16.61 32.23 -6.64
C LYS A 235 -16.74 30.89 -7.37
N GLU A 236 -16.91 30.96 -8.68
CA GLU A 236 -17.08 29.79 -9.54
C GLU A 236 -15.74 29.16 -9.94
N GLY A 237 -14.57 29.69 -9.56
CA GLY A 237 -13.26 29.15 -9.95
C GLY A 237 -12.30 30.25 -10.43
N ASN A 238 -11.34 29.92 -11.29
CA ASN A 238 -10.40 30.90 -11.83
C ASN A 238 -10.81 31.29 -13.26
N ALA A 239 -11.04 32.57 -13.51
CA ALA A 239 -11.31 33.12 -14.83
C ALA A 239 -10.00 33.57 -15.49
N ILE A 240 -9.75 33.04 -16.67
CA ILE A 240 -8.68 33.46 -17.58
C ILE A 240 -9.35 34.34 -18.63
N LEU A 241 -8.97 35.61 -18.66
CA LEU A 241 -9.47 36.57 -19.63
C LEU A 241 -8.49 36.63 -20.80
N MET A 242 -9.00 36.40 -22.00
CA MET A 242 -8.19 36.39 -23.22
C MET A 242 -8.73 37.40 -24.23
N TYR A 243 -7.83 38.20 -24.77
CA TYR A 243 -8.08 39.11 -25.86
C TYR A 243 -7.73 38.45 -27.19
N ARG A 244 -8.55 38.70 -28.19
CA ARG A 244 -8.37 38.15 -29.53
C ARG A 244 -7.14 38.73 -30.25
N GLY A 245 -6.82 40.00 -30.04
CA GLY A 245 -5.85 40.76 -30.84
C GLY A 245 -6.55 41.62 -31.91
N ARG A 246 -5.98 42.79 -32.23
CA ARG A 246 -6.52 43.71 -33.26
C ARG A 246 -6.47 43.09 -34.64
N ASN A 247 -5.36 42.41 -34.95
CA ASN A 247 -5.08 41.81 -36.26
C ASN A 247 -5.37 40.31 -36.32
N TYR A 248 -6.33 39.85 -35.52
CA TYR A 248 -6.57 38.43 -35.37
C TYR A 248 -7.00 37.76 -36.69
N LYS A 249 -6.20 36.78 -37.10
CA LYS A 249 -6.54 35.82 -38.14
C LYS A 249 -6.74 34.47 -37.48
N ARG A 250 -7.91 33.86 -37.69
CA ARG A 250 -8.18 32.52 -37.16
C ARG A 250 -7.12 31.56 -37.72
N PRO A 251 -6.33 30.88 -36.86
CA PRO A 251 -5.34 29.93 -37.35
C PRO A 251 -6.03 28.83 -38.16
N SER A 252 -5.32 28.29 -39.16
CA SER A 252 -5.90 27.23 -39.99
C SER A 252 -6.16 25.99 -39.12
N SER A 253 -7.29 25.31 -39.34
CA SER A 253 -7.68 24.13 -38.57
C SER A 253 -6.64 23.01 -38.65
N LYS A 254 -5.90 22.91 -39.77
CA LYS A 254 -4.82 21.94 -39.94
C LYS A 254 -3.64 22.18 -39.00
N LEU A 255 -3.26 23.44 -38.74
CA LEU A 255 -2.17 23.77 -37.83
C LEU A 255 -2.56 23.51 -36.38
N MET A 256 -3.78 23.91 -35.97
CA MET A 256 -4.28 23.63 -34.62
C MET A 256 -4.37 22.12 -34.33
N ALA A 257 -4.83 21.34 -35.30
CA ALA A 257 -4.97 19.89 -35.15
C ALA A 257 -3.62 19.16 -34.96
N GLN A 258 -2.51 19.76 -35.38
CA GLN A 258 -1.16 19.22 -35.15
C GLN A 258 -0.66 19.54 -33.75
N ASN A 259 -0.98 20.74 -33.25
CA ASN A 259 -0.47 21.19 -31.96
C ASN A 259 -1.27 20.65 -30.78
N LEU A 260 -2.57 20.36 -30.98
CA LEU A 260 -3.49 19.97 -29.92
C LEU A 260 -3.88 18.49 -29.95
N LEU A 261 -4.24 17.98 -28.76
CA LEU A 261 -4.80 16.65 -28.63
C LEU A 261 -6.28 16.63 -29.06
N THR A 262 -6.72 15.52 -29.63
CA THR A 262 -8.14 15.25 -29.87
C THR A 262 -8.88 15.06 -28.55
N LYS A 263 -10.20 15.28 -28.55
CA LYS A 263 -11.07 15.13 -27.35
C LYS A 263 -10.88 13.79 -26.61
N ARG A 264 -10.68 12.69 -27.36
CA ARG A 264 -10.44 11.35 -26.78
C ARG A 264 -9.05 11.26 -26.15
N LYS A 265 -7.99 11.67 -26.86
CA LYS A 265 -6.61 11.64 -26.35
C LYS A 265 -6.40 12.58 -25.15
N ALA A 266 -7.04 13.75 -25.17
CA ALA A 266 -7.02 14.69 -24.05
C ALA A 266 -7.67 14.10 -22.78
N LEU A 267 -8.77 13.36 -22.93
CA LEU A 267 -9.36 12.62 -21.80
C LEU A 267 -8.43 11.52 -21.30
N GLN A 268 -7.85 10.73 -22.20
CA GLN A 268 -6.90 9.68 -21.84
C GLN A 268 -5.71 10.25 -21.06
N ARG A 269 -5.12 11.36 -21.54
CA ARG A 269 -4.05 12.09 -20.84
C ARG A 269 -4.49 12.54 -19.44
N SER A 270 -5.69 13.11 -19.31
CA SER A 270 -6.24 13.53 -18.01
C SER A 270 -6.34 12.36 -17.02
N VAL A 271 -6.84 11.20 -17.48
CA VAL A 271 -6.94 9.98 -16.68
C VAL A 271 -5.55 9.47 -16.28
N LEU A 272 -4.58 9.46 -17.21
CA LEU A 272 -3.21 9.03 -16.93
C LEU A 272 -2.50 9.93 -15.92
N VAL A 273 -2.65 11.26 -16.02
CA VAL A 273 -2.10 12.21 -15.04
C VAL A 273 -2.70 11.96 -13.65
N GLN A 274 -4.01 11.74 -13.57
CA GLN A 274 -4.68 11.42 -12.31
C GLN A 274 -4.17 10.10 -11.73
N ARG A 275 -4.08 9.06 -12.56
CA ARG A 275 -3.57 7.74 -12.17
C ARG A 275 -2.13 7.82 -11.67
N LEU A 276 -1.25 8.49 -12.41
CA LEU A 276 0.14 8.68 -12.03
C LEU A 276 0.26 9.43 -10.69
N GLY A 277 -0.56 10.45 -10.47
CA GLY A 277 -0.64 11.14 -9.18
C GLY A 277 -1.03 10.21 -8.04
N SER A 278 -2.07 9.39 -8.22
CA SER A 278 -2.50 8.41 -7.21
C SER A 278 -1.44 7.34 -6.94
N LEU A 279 -0.80 6.81 -7.98
CA LEU A 279 0.26 5.80 -7.83
C LEU A 279 1.46 6.37 -7.09
N LYS A 280 1.88 7.60 -7.38
CA LYS A 280 2.95 8.29 -6.65
C LYS A 280 2.60 8.48 -5.18
N PHE A 281 1.36 8.87 -4.88
CA PHE A 281 0.89 9.02 -3.50
C PHE A 281 0.97 7.69 -2.73
N PHE A 282 0.47 6.59 -3.32
CA PHE A 282 0.54 5.28 -2.67
C PHE A 282 1.97 4.76 -2.56
N ALA A 283 2.83 4.99 -3.57
CA ALA A 283 4.23 4.64 -3.49
C ALA A 283 4.92 5.36 -2.32
N TYR A 284 4.68 6.68 -2.19
CA TYR A 284 5.20 7.47 -1.07
C TYR A 284 4.72 6.95 0.29
N GLN A 285 3.43 6.63 0.42
CA GLN A 285 2.89 6.06 1.67
C GLN A 285 3.58 4.73 2.02
N ARG A 286 3.87 3.89 1.01
CA ARG A 286 4.54 2.60 1.20
C ARG A 286 6.01 2.78 1.56
N GLU A 287 6.70 3.73 0.93
CA GLU A 287 8.08 4.12 1.28
C GLU A 287 8.16 4.52 2.76
N ARG A 288 7.22 5.35 3.24
CA ARG A 288 7.11 5.69 4.67
C ARG A 288 6.89 4.47 5.56
N THR A 289 5.95 3.58 5.21
CA THR A 289 5.74 2.36 6.02
C THR A 289 6.97 1.46 6.07
N ILE A 290 7.76 1.40 4.99
CA ILE A 290 9.01 0.63 4.94
C ILE A 290 10.07 1.28 5.84
N GLU A 291 10.19 2.60 5.83
CA GLU A 291 11.06 3.35 6.76
C GLU A 291 10.68 3.06 8.21
N ASP A 292 9.39 3.12 8.55
CA ASP A 292 8.90 2.86 9.91
C ASP A 292 9.15 1.42 10.39
N LEU A 293 8.95 0.43 9.49
CA LEU A 293 9.24 -0.98 9.77
C LEU A 293 10.74 -1.20 9.98
N LYS A 294 11.60 -0.57 9.18
CA LYS A 294 13.06 -0.63 9.35
C LYS A 294 13.48 -0.04 10.70
N LEU A 295 12.93 1.10 11.09
CA LEU A 295 13.19 1.69 12.41
C LEU A 295 12.73 0.77 13.56
N SER A 296 11.59 0.11 13.41
CA SER A 296 11.07 -0.83 14.40
C SER A 296 11.97 -2.06 14.54
N LEU A 297 12.51 -2.58 13.44
CA LEU A 297 13.49 -3.66 13.44
C LEU A 297 14.78 -3.26 14.17
N VAL A 298 15.31 -2.05 13.90
CA VAL A 298 16.51 -1.55 14.60
C VAL A 298 16.27 -1.41 16.10
N LYS A 299 15.10 -0.90 16.51
CA LYS A 299 14.75 -0.77 17.94
C LYS A 299 14.73 -2.13 18.66
N LEU A 300 14.16 -3.16 18.03
CA LEU A 300 14.12 -4.52 18.58
C LEU A 300 15.50 -5.19 18.61
N GLN A 301 16.43 -4.78 17.76
CA GLN A 301 17.83 -5.21 17.83
C GLN A 301 18.56 -4.51 18.98
N GLY A 302 18.35 -3.21 19.16
CA GLY A 302 18.94 -2.44 20.27
C GLY A 302 18.45 -2.88 21.65
N SER A 303 17.16 -3.16 21.80
CA SER A 303 16.61 -3.66 23.07
C SER A 303 17.12 -5.05 23.45
N ALA A 304 17.48 -5.87 22.45
CA ALA A 304 18.08 -7.19 22.69
C ALA A 304 19.55 -7.09 23.12
N SER A 305 20.28 -6.05 22.70
CA SER A 305 21.68 -5.81 23.12
C SER A 305 21.83 -5.14 24.48
N GLU A 306 20.82 -4.39 24.96
CA GLU A 306 20.84 -3.74 26.29
C GLU A 306 20.45 -4.69 27.44
N LEU A 307 19.99 -5.90 27.13
CA LEU A 307 19.56 -6.92 28.09
C LEU A 307 20.60 -8.05 28.31
N CYS A 308 21.76 -7.98 27.63
CA CYS A 308 22.93 -8.87 27.85
C CYS A 308 23.98 -8.21 28.73
#